data_AF-A0A966HMW8-F1
#
_entry.id   AF-A0A966HMW8-F1
#
_cell.length_a   1.000
_cell.length_b   1.000
_cell.length_c   1.000
_cell.angle_alpha   90.00
_cell.angle_beta   90.00
_cell.angle_gamma   90.00
#
_symmetry.space_group_name_H-M   'P 1'
#
loop_
_entity.id
_entity.type
_entity.pdbx_description
1 polymer ?
#
loop_
_entity_poly.entity_id
_entity_poly.type
_entity_poly.pdbx_seq_one_letter_code
_entity_poly.pdbx_strand_id
1 'polypeptide(L)'
;MLLIKDIKLQNFRSHSFIELKTNRPIICIIGPNGSGKTNVLEAISLIADKKGIRGALIEDCIKKNSKDKTIISTTISYEKKDYKVDVIFDSKEDKIKKYLNIENNKASLAEVFKDINFIWLTPQMDKIMYEGDSIKRKFLDKIISNYNLGYKKNLNNFKKLSEERIQLLKENKDLQWL
;
A
#
# COMPACT_ATOMS: atom_id res chain seq x y z
N MET A 1 12.68 -10.09 -13.86
CA MET A 1 11.30 -9.63 -14.11
C MET A 1 10.46 -10.07 -12.93
N LEU A 2 9.66 -9.16 -12.35
CA LEU A 2 8.68 -9.53 -11.33
C LEU A 2 7.38 -9.99 -12.00
N LEU A 3 6.82 -11.09 -11.53
CA LEU A 3 5.51 -11.59 -11.98
C LEU A 3 4.69 -12.07 -10.78
N ILE A 4 3.46 -11.59 -10.67
CA ILE A 4 2.47 -12.15 -9.74
C ILE A 4 1.85 -13.38 -10.42
N LYS A 5 2.03 -14.57 -9.85
CA LYS A 5 1.49 -15.83 -10.41
C LYS A 5 0.07 -16.12 -9.97
N ASP A 6 -0.30 -15.64 -8.79
CA ASP A 6 -1.65 -15.80 -8.27
C ASP A 6 -1.97 -14.74 -7.23
N ILE A 7 -3.25 -14.55 -6.97
CA ILE A 7 -3.73 -13.79 -5.82
C ILE A 7 -4.93 -14.52 -5.19
N LYS A 8 -4.84 -14.73 -3.89
CA LYS A 8 -5.88 -15.33 -3.05
C LYS A 8 -6.31 -14.31 -2.02
N LEU A 9 -7.62 -14.08 -1.93
CA LEU A 9 -8.20 -13.21 -0.92
C LEU A 9 -9.13 -14.02 -0.04
N GLN A 10 -8.95 -13.92 1.27
CA GLN A 10 -9.81 -14.51 2.28
C GLN A 10 -10.31 -13.42 3.22
N ASN A 11 -11.64 -13.32 3.38
CA ASN A 11 -12.33 -12.34 4.22
C ASN A 11 -11.93 -10.88 3.95
N PHE A 12 -11.59 -10.54 2.70
CA PHE A 12 -11.11 -9.22 2.31
C PHE A 12 -12.19 -8.42 1.58
N ARG A 13 -12.59 -7.27 2.13
CA ARG A 13 -13.62 -6.39 1.55
C ARG A 13 -14.90 -7.16 1.23
N SER A 14 -15.34 -7.16 -0.03
CA SER A 14 -16.54 -7.88 -0.48
C SER A 14 -16.31 -9.39 -0.62
N HIS A 15 -15.06 -9.85 -0.73
CA HIS A 15 -14.71 -11.23 -1.06
C HIS A 15 -14.62 -12.09 0.20
N SER A 16 -15.44 -13.14 0.30
CA SER A 16 -15.24 -14.18 1.33
C SER A 16 -14.03 -15.04 0.98
N PHE A 17 -13.99 -15.49 -0.27
CA PHE A 17 -12.86 -16.20 -0.84
C PHE A 17 -12.81 -15.94 -2.36
N ILE A 18 -11.63 -15.69 -2.90
CA ILE A 18 -11.38 -15.71 -4.35
C ILE A 18 -9.92 -16.10 -4.59
N GLU A 19 -9.69 -16.89 -5.62
CA GLU A 19 -8.36 -17.25 -6.12
C GLU A 19 -8.30 -16.94 -7.61
N LEU A 20 -7.32 -16.14 -8.02
CA LEU A 20 -7.04 -15.82 -9.41
C LEU A 20 -5.62 -16.26 -9.73
N LYS A 21 -5.44 -17.07 -10.78
CA LYS A 21 -4.14 -17.53 -11.25
C LYS A 21 -3.82 -16.91 -12.60
N THR A 22 -2.55 -16.61 -12.82
CA THR A 22 -2.06 -16.01 -14.06
C THR A 22 -0.60 -16.37 -14.29
N ASN A 23 -0.22 -16.49 -15.55
CA ASN A 23 1.17 -16.54 -15.98
C ASN A 23 1.47 -15.44 -17.01
N ARG A 24 0.51 -14.52 -17.20
CA ARG A 24 0.58 -13.44 -18.18
C ARG A 24 1.11 -12.17 -17.50
N PRO A 25 1.99 -11.40 -18.16
CA PRO A 25 2.47 -10.12 -17.64
C PRO A 25 1.39 -9.01 -17.66
N ILE A 26 0.41 -9.13 -18.55
CA ILE A 26 -0.70 -8.18 -18.70
C ILE A 26 -2.00 -8.92 -18.42
N ILE A 27 -2.81 -8.36 -17.52
CA ILE A 27 -4.06 -8.96 -17.05
C ILE A 27 -5.14 -7.88 -17.08
N CYS A 28 -6.31 -8.24 -17.62
CA CYS A 28 -7.50 -7.41 -17.56
C CYS A 28 -8.52 -8.06 -16.62
N ILE A 29 -8.99 -7.33 -15.62
CA ILE A 29 -10.06 -7.77 -14.72
C ILE A 29 -11.36 -7.07 -15.16
N ILE A 30 -12.31 -7.87 -15.66
CA ILE A 30 -13.56 -7.39 -16.27
C ILE A 30 -14.76 -7.89 -15.46
N GLY A 31 -15.86 -7.14 -15.50
CA GLY A 31 -17.10 -7.51 -14.81
C GLY A 31 -17.95 -6.29 -14.45
N PRO A 32 -19.17 -6.48 -13.92
CA PRO A 32 -20.09 -5.40 -13.59
C PRO A 32 -19.56 -4.49 -12.46
N ASN A 33 -20.10 -3.28 -12.35
CA ASN A 33 -19.78 -2.38 -11.24
C ASN A 33 -20.19 -3.03 -9.91
N GLY A 34 -19.40 -2.81 -8.87
CA GLY A 34 -19.62 -3.43 -7.56
C GLY A 34 -19.12 -4.88 -7.43
N SER A 35 -18.66 -5.53 -8.50
CA SER A 35 -18.16 -6.94 -8.43
C SER A 35 -16.85 -7.13 -7.66
N GLY A 36 -16.26 -6.06 -7.12
CA GLY A 36 -15.03 -6.13 -6.32
C GLY A 36 -13.73 -6.14 -7.14
N LYS A 37 -13.75 -5.73 -8.42
CA LYS A 37 -12.53 -5.59 -9.26
C LYS A 37 -11.48 -4.71 -8.59
N THR A 38 -11.88 -3.54 -8.09
CA THR A 38 -10.95 -2.63 -7.39
C THR A 38 -10.49 -3.21 -6.06
N ASN A 39 -11.22 -4.15 -5.44
CA ASN A 39 -10.75 -4.83 -4.22
C ASN A 39 -9.57 -5.74 -4.55
N VAL A 40 -9.55 -6.38 -5.72
CA VAL A 40 -8.38 -7.16 -6.16
C VAL A 40 -7.16 -6.23 -6.34
N LEU A 41 -7.33 -5.10 -7.02
CA LEU A 41 -6.25 -4.11 -7.18
C LEU A 41 -5.77 -3.54 -5.83
N GLU A 42 -6.70 -3.27 -4.90
CA GLU A 42 -6.37 -2.86 -3.54
C GLU A 42 -5.51 -3.92 -2.83
N ALA A 43 -5.88 -5.19 -2.94
CA ALA A 43 -5.13 -6.26 -2.30
C ALA A 43 -3.69 -6.36 -2.82
N ILE A 44 -3.48 -6.25 -4.14
CA ILE A 44 -2.14 -6.16 -4.73
C ILE A 44 -1.40 -4.93 -4.19
N SER A 45 -2.09 -3.79 -4.05
CA SER A 45 -1.47 -2.58 -3.52
C SER A 45 -1.07 -2.66 -2.04
N LEU A 46 -1.78 -3.46 -1.25
CA LEU A 46 -1.48 -3.68 0.17
C LEU A 46 -0.31 -4.62 0.40
N ILE A 47 0.02 -5.46 -0.58
CA ILE A 47 1.26 -6.21 -0.63
C ILE A 47 2.40 -5.21 -0.83
N ALA A 48 2.32 -4.37 -1.87
CA ALA A 48 3.32 -3.37 -2.24
C ALA A 48 3.60 -2.30 -1.18
N ASP A 49 2.55 -1.75 -0.56
CA ASP A 49 2.63 -0.63 0.37
C ASP A 49 1.74 -0.86 1.60
N LYS A 50 2.15 -0.31 2.76
CA LYS A 50 1.41 -0.41 4.01
C LYS A 50 0.01 0.21 3.89
N LYS A 51 -0.15 1.29 3.12
CA LYS A 51 -1.42 2.05 3.03
C LYS A 51 -2.36 1.60 1.92
N GLY A 52 -1.88 0.85 0.92
CA GLY A 52 -2.67 0.51 -0.26
C GLY A 52 -2.99 1.73 -1.15
N ILE A 53 -3.71 1.49 -2.24
CA ILE A 53 -3.99 2.50 -3.27
C ILE A 53 -5.03 3.53 -2.80
N ARG A 54 -5.96 3.14 -1.92
CA ARG A 54 -6.98 4.04 -1.36
C ARG A 54 -6.56 4.72 -0.06
N GLY A 55 -5.50 4.25 0.60
CA GLY A 55 -5.13 4.75 1.92
C GLY A 55 -6.21 4.49 2.99
N ALA A 56 -7.04 3.47 2.80
CA ALA A 56 -8.16 3.17 3.69
C ALA A 56 -7.69 2.68 5.06
N LEU A 57 -8.56 2.81 6.06
CA LEU A 57 -8.31 2.21 7.36
C LEU A 57 -8.24 0.68 7.23
N ILE A 58 -7.45 0.06 8.10
CA ILE A 58 -7.28 -1.39 8.11
C ILE A 58 -8.62 -2.09 8.37
N GLU A 59 -9.45 -1.51 9.25
CA GLU A 59 -10.81 -1.97 9.57
C GLU A 59 -11.68 -2.08 8.33
N ASP A 60 -11.59 -1.10 7.43
CA ASP A 60 -12.37 -1.08 6.19
C ASP A 60 -11.99 -2.22 5.23
N CYS A 61 -10.79 -2.78 5.39
CA CYS A 61 -10.29 -3.89 4.56
C CYS A 61 -10.84 -5.25 5.00
N ILE A 62 -11.31 -5.36 6.25
CA ILE A 62 -11.89 -6.59 6.79
C ILE A 62 -13.32 -6.73 6.27
N LYS A 63 -13.68 -7.94 5.85
CA LYS A 63 -15.07 -8.24 5.46
C LYS A 63 -16.00 -8.02 6.65
N LYS A 64 -17.10 -7.29 6.43
CA LYS A 64 -18.12 -7.05 7.47
C LYS A 64 -18.60 -8.37 8.08
N ASN A 65 -18.74 -8.39 9.40
CA ASN A 65 -19.16 -9.53 10.21
C ASN A 65 -18.19 -10.74 10.21
N SER A 66 -16.98 -10.60 9.68
CA SER A 66 -15.93 -11.62 9.82
C SER A 66 -15.24 -11.50 11.19
N LYS A 67 -15.23 -12.58 11.96
CA LYS A 67 -14.37 -12.72 13.16
C LYS A 67 -13.02 -13.35 12.84
N ASP A 68 -12.90 -13.94 11.66
CA ASP A 68 -11.68 -14.60 11.20
C ASP A 68 -10.67 -13.60 10.63
N LYS A 69 -9.41 -14.05 10.56
CA LYS A 69 -8.33 -13.29 9.93
C LYS A 69 -8.67 -12.98 8.47
N THR A 70 -8.27 -11.79 8.05
CA THR A 70 -8.24 -11.43 6.64
C THR A 70 -6.85 -11.76 6.10
N ILE A 71 -6.79 -12.48 4.99
CA ILE A 71 -5.52 -12.93 4.40
C ILE A 71 -5.52 -12.59 2.91
N ILE A 72 -4.47 -11.90 2.47
CA ILE A 72 -4.12 -11.72 1.07
C ILE A 72 -2.87 -12.55 0.83
N SER A 73 -2.94 -13.56 -0.03
CA SER A 73 -1.81 -14.43 -0.35
C SER A 73 -1.49 -14.35 -1.83
N THR A 74 -0.21 -14.36 -2.18
CA THR A 74 0.26 -14.32 -3.56
C THR A 74 1.59 -15.04 -3.70
N THR A 75 1.83 -15.64 -4.87
CA THR A 75 3.16 -16.08 -5.27
C THR A 75 3.78 -15.04 -6.21
N ILE A 76 4.91 -14.48 -5.82
CA ILE A 76 5.69 -13.51 -6.61
C ILE A 76 6.93 -14.21 -7.16
N SER A 77 7.05 -14.24 -8.48
CA SER A 77 8.28 -14.66 -9.16
C SER A 77 9.22 -13.48 -9.29
N TYR A 78 10.43 -13.58 -8.76
CA TYR A 78 11.48 -12.55 -8.81
C TYR A 78 12.85 -13.22 -8.90
N GLU A 79 13.74 -12.71 -9.76
CA GLU A 79 15.08 -13.29 -9.98
C GLU A 79 15.09 -14.82 -10.20
N LYS A 80 14.06 -15.35 -10.92
CA LYS A 80 13.85 -16.78 -11.19
C LYS A 80 13.55 -17.64 -9.96
N LYS A 81 13.23 -17.03 -8.82
CA LYS A 81 12.72 -17.68 -7.62
C LYS A 81 11.28 -17.26 -7.36
N ASP A 82 10.51 -18.18 -6.81
CA ASP A 82 9.15 -17.90 -6.37
C ASP A 82 9.15 -17.64 -4.87
N TYR A 83 8.42 -16.60 -4.47
CA TYR A 83 8.25 -16.18 -3.09
C TYR A 83 6.77 -16.17 -2.76
N LYS A 84 6.37 -16.90 -1.72
CA LYS A 84 5.04 -16.79 -1.14
C LYS A 84 4.99 -15.58 -0.22
N VAL A 85 4.06 -14.67 -0.51
CA VAL A 85 3.84 -13.44 0.25
C VAL A 85 2.43 -13.42 0.79
N ASP A 86 2.30 -13.29 2.10
CA ASP A 86 1.03 -13.23 2.81
C ASP A 86 0.91 -11.89 3.57
N VAL A 87 -0.14 -11.13 3.31
CA VAL A 87 -0.54 -9.98 4.14
C VAL A 87 -1.70 -10.40 5.02
N ILE A 88 -1.49 -10.35 6.32
CA ILE A 88 -2.44 -10.85 7.31
C ILE A 88 -2.92 -9.68 8.17
N PHE A 89 -4.24 -9.61 8.33
CA PHE A 89 -4.90 -8.75 9.30
C PHE A 89 -5.46 -9.64 10.41
N ASP A 90 -4.91 -9.47 11.60
CA ASP A 90 -5.23 -10.25 12.78
C ASP A 90 -5.92 -9.33 13.78
N SER A 91 -7.22 -9.57 14.02
CA SER A 91 -8.00 -8.84 15.01
C SER A 91 -7.93 -9.61 16.33
N LYS A 92 -7.08 -9.15 17.25
CA LYS A 92 -6.99 -9.69 18.62
C LYS A 92 -7.23 -8.56 19.61
N GLU A 93 -8.08 -8.80 20.62
CA GLU A 93 -8.27 -7.88 21.75
C GLU A 93 -8.60 -6.43 21.31
N ASP A 94 -9.57 -6.28 20.41
CA ASP A 94 -10.02 -5.00 19.83
C ASP A 94 -8.94 -4.18 19.10
N LYS A 95 -7.77 -4.76 18.84
CA LYS A 95 -6.70 -4.16 18.03
C LYS A 95 -6.43 -5.00 16.79
N ILE A 96 -6.49 -4.34 15.64
CA ILE A 96 -6.13 -4.99 14.38
C ILE A 96 -4.65 -4.79 14.08
N LYS A 97 -3.92 -5.89 13.98
CA LYS A 97 -2.51 -5.91 13.57
C LYS A 97 -2.41 -6.34 12.11
N LYS A 98 -1.79 -5.49 11.28
CA LYS A 98 -1.34 -5.84 9.93
C LYS A 98 0.12 -6.26 9.96
N TYR A 99 0.43 -7.42 9.39
CA TYR A 99 1.81 -7.83 9.14
C TYR A 99 1.93 -8.57 7.80
N LEU A 100 3.14 -8.60 7.28
CA LEU A 100 3.49 -9.25 6.03
C LEU A 100 4.44 -10.40 6.34
N ASN A 101 4.16 -11.57 5.78
CA ASN A 101 5.03 -12.74 5.82
C ASN A 101 5.56 -13.02 4.42
N ILE A 102 6.84 -13.37 4.33
CA ILE A 102 7.49 -13.89 3.12
C ILE A 102 8.09 -15.23 3.50
N GLU A 103 7.74 -16.31 2.80
CA GLU A 103 8.18 -17.67 3.13
C GLU A 103 7.91 -18.05 4.60
N ASN A 104 6.71 -17.70 5.11
CA ASN A 104 6.27 -17.89 6.49
C ASN A 104 7.02 -17.07 7.57
N ASN A 105 7.97 -16.21 7.19
CA ASN A 105 8.67 -15.33 8.12
C ASN A 105 8.15 -13.90 8.03
N LYS A 106 8.00 -13.22 9.17
CA LYS A 106 7.65 -11.80 9.18
C LYS A 106 8.77 -10.99 8.55
N ALA A 107 8.47 -10.31 7.45
CA ALA A 107 9.44 -9.53 6.68
C ALA A 107 8.74 -8.35 6.00
N SER A 108 9.52 -7.41 5.47
CA SER A 108 8.99 -6.38 4.56
C SER A 108 9.33 -6.70 3.10
N LEU A 109 8.49 -6.26 2.16
CA LEU A 109 8.82 -6.40 0.73
C LEU A 109 10.15 -5.74 0.41
N ALA A 110 10.44 -4.57 0.99
CA ALA A 110 11.67 -3.83 0.70
C ALA A 110 12.95 -4.59 1.10
N GLU A 111 12.87 -5.50 2.08
CA GLU A 111 14.00 -6.35 2.48
C GLU A 111 14.31 -7.41 1.41
N VAL A 112 13.29 -7.95 0.75
CA VAL A 112 13.40 -9.06 -0.20
C VAL A 112 13.48 -8.59 -1.65
N PHE A 113 12.80 -7.50 -1.97
CA PHE A 113 12.57 -6.97 -3.32
C PHE A 113 13.13 -5.54 -3.42
N LYS A 114 14.46 -5.41 -3.34
CA LYS A 114 15.15 -4.11 -3.18
C LYS A 114 14.92 -3.14 -4.34
N ASP A 115 14.78 -3.65 -5.56
CA ASP A 115 14.71 -2.84 -6.78
C ASP A 115 13.31 -2.81 -7.42
N ILE A 116 12.27 -3.10 -6.63
CA ILE A 116 10.90 -3.17 -7.14
C ILE A 116 10.09 -1.95 -6.70
N ASN A 117 9.53 -1.28 -7.70
CA ASN A 117 8.64 -0.15 -7.52
C ASN A 117 7.25 -0.48 -8.06
N PHE A 118 6.25 -0.26 -7.22
CA PHE A 118 4.85 -0.37 -7.62
C PHE A 118 4.30 1.03 -7.92
N ILE A 119 3.73 1.18 -9.12
CA ILE A 119 3.09 2.41 -9.56
C ILE A 119 1.63 2.10 -9.82
N TRP A 120 0.77 3.01 -9.38
CA TRP A 120 -0.66 2.90 -9.57
C TRP A 120 -1.19 4.17 -10.21
N LEU A 121 -2.15 4.01 -11.10
CA LEU A 121 -2.92 5.08 -11.68
C LEU A 121 -4.39 4.81 -11.35
N THR A 122 -5.04 5.78 -10.71
CA THR A 122 -6.47 5.70 -10.39
C THR A 122 -7.19 6.91 -10.97
N PRO A 123 -8.49 6.80 -11.28
CA PRO A 123 -9.29 7.95 -11.73
C PRO A 123 -9.27 9.12 -10.74
N GLN A 124 -9.09 8.86 -9.44
CA GLN A 124 -9.00 9.90 -8.42
C GLN A 124 -7.73 10.77 -8.56
N MET A 125 -6.72 10.31 -9.30
CA MET A 125 -5.47 11.04 -9.52
C MET A 125 -5.60 12.14 -10.57
N ASP A 126 -6.72 12.22 -11.31
CA ASP A 126 -7.00 13.31 -12.25
C ASP A 126 -6.95 14.70 -11.59
N LYS A 127 -7.18 14.74 -10.27
CA LYS A 127 -6.98 15.93 -9.41
C LYS A 127 -5.61 16.57 -9.57
N ILE A 128 -4.57 15.83 -9.94
CA ILE A 128 -3.24 16.38 -10.22
C ILE A 128 -3.30 17.44 -11.33
N MET A 129 -4.18 17.28 -12.31
CA MET A 129 -4.30 18.22 -13.43
C MET A 129 -4.97 19.53 -13.04
N TYR A 130 -6.00 19.47 -12.18
CA TYR A 130 -6.90 20.59 -11.93
C TYR A 130 -6.82 21.19 -10.52
N GLU A 131 -6.25 20.49 -9.54
CA GLU A 131 -6.06 21.01 -8.17
C GLU A 131 -4.73 21.76 -8.01
N GLY A 132 -4.57 22.44 -6.86
CA GLY A 132 -3.41 23.27 -6.55
C GLY A 132 -2.09 22.49 -6.33
N ASP A 133 -0.99 23.23 -6.25
CA ASP A 133 0.37 22.68 -6.31
C ASP A 133 0.74 21.69 -5.21
N SER A 134 0.00 21.68 -4.09
CA SER A 134 0.24 20.75 -2.98
C SER A 134 0.14 19.29 -3.42
N ILE A 135 -0.85 18.96 -4.26
CA ILE A 135 -1.03 17.59 -4.76
C ILE A 135 0.02 17.24 -5.81
N LYS A 136 0.34 18.19 -6.70
CA LYS A 136 1.39 18.03 -7.72
C LYS A 136 2.75 17.74 -7.07
N ARG A 137 3.10 18.48 -6.02
CA ARG A 137 4.31 18.24 -5.22
C ARG A 137 4.29 16.86 -4.57
N LYS A 138 3.22 16.49 -3.88
CA LYS A 138 3.09 15.16 -3.27
C LYS A 138 3.23 14.02 -4.30
N PHE A 139 2.70 14.22 -5.50
CA PHE A 139 2.82 13.26 -6.59
C PHE A 139 4.27 13.14 -7.08
N LEU A 140 4.95 14.26 -7.34
CA LEU A 140 6.37 14.27 -7.74
C LEU A 140 7.27 13.67 -6.66
N ASP A 141 7.10 14.09 -5.41
CA ASP A 141 7.81 13.55 -4.25
C ASP A 141 7.70 12.02 -4.20
N LYS A 142 6.50 11.47 -4.48
CA LYS A 142 6.25 10.02 -4.49
C LYS A 142 6.99 9.33 -5.63
N ILE A 143 6.97 9.88 -6.85
CA ILE A 143 7.70 9.33 -7.99
C ILE A 143 9.20 9.33 -7.70
N ILE A 144 9.77 10.46 -7.27
CA ILE A 144 11.21 10.57 -7.01
C ILE A 144 11.62 9.63 -5.86
N SER A 145 10.79 9.52 -4.81
CA SER A 145 11.05 8.63 -3.66
C SER A 145 11.07 7.14 -4.02
N ASN A 146 10.41 6.73 -5.11
CA ASN A 146 10.47 5.36 -5.60
C ASN A 146 11.81 5.06 -6.28
N TYR A 147 12.42 6.04 -6.95
CA TYR A 147 13.71 5.87 -7.63
C TYR A 147 14.92 6.20 -6.75
N ASN A 148 14.78 7.12 -5.79
CA ASN A 148 15.88 7.63 -4.98
C ASN A 148 15.58 7.50 -3.48
N LEU A 149 16.20 6.50 -2.85
CA LEU A 149 16.09 6.25 -1.41
C LEU A 149 16.65 7.40 -0.55
N GLY A 150 17.71 8.07 -1.03
CA GLY A 150 18.29 9.23 -0.35
C GLY A 150 17.31 10.41 -0.31
N TYR A 151 16.64 10.69 -1.43
CA TYR A 151 15.58 11.68 -1.50
C TYR A 151 14.42 11.33 -0.55
N LYS A 152 13.98 10.07 -0.53
CA LYS A 152 12.93 9.59 0.39
C LYS A 152 13.30 9.83 1.86
N LYS A 153 14.55 9.55 2.23
CA LYS A 153 15.08 9.80 3.59
C LYS A 153 15.07 11.29 3.93
N ASN A 154 15.56 12.13 3.02
CA ASN A 154 15.61 13.58 3.21
C ASN A 154 14.21 14.18 3.32
N LEU A 155 13.27 13.74 2.48
CA LEU A 155 11.88 14.18 2.52
C LEU A 155 11.19 13.84 3.85
N ASN A 156 11.42 12.64 4.38
CA ASN A 156 10.88 12.24 5.68
C ASN A 156 11.46 13.09 6.82
N ASN A 157 12.77 13.34 6.80
CA ASN A 157 13.43 14.21 7.78
C ASN A 157 12.88 15.64 7.69
N PHE A 158 12.74 16.19 6.48
CA PHE A 158 12.19 17.52 6.27
C PHE A 158 10.77 17.65 6.84
N LYS A 159 9.88 16.68 6.56
CA LYS A 159 8.50 16.68 7.09
C LYS A 159 8.49 16.68 8.61
N LYS A 160 9.29 15.80 9.23
CA LYS A 160 9.42 15.70 10.69
C LYS A 160 9.90 17.02 11.31
N LEU A 161 11.01 17.57 10.80
CA LEU A 161 11.57 18.82 11.30
C LEU A 161 10.63 20.02 11.08
N SER A 162 9.87 20.03 9.98
CA SER A 162 8.86 21.06 9.73
C SER A 162 7.69 20.99 10.71
N GLU A 163 7.24 19.78 11.08
CA GLU A 163 6.20 19.58 12.09
C GLU A 163 6.69 20.03 13.48
N GLU A 164 7.90 19.62 13.86
CA GLU A 164 8.55 20.04 15.12
C GLU A 164 8.71 21.57 15.18
N ARG A 165 9.15 22.21 14.09
CA ARG A 165 9.24 23.67 14.00
C ARG A 165 7.88 24.34 14.20
N ILE A 166 6.83 23.85 13.56
CA ILE A 166 5.47 24.41 13.70
C ILE A 166 4.97 24.25 15.14
N GLN A 167 5.27 23.11 15.79
CA GLN A 167 4.92 22.89 17.18
C GLN A 167 5.64 23.90 18.10
N LEU A 168 6.95 24.07 17.91
CA LEU A 168 7.73 25.04 18.68
C LEU A 168 7.20 26.47 18.51
N LEU A 169 6.81 26.89 17.30
CA LEU A 169 6.23 28.22 17.06
C LEU A 169 4.86 28.42 17.71
N LYS A 170 4.09 27.34 17.91
CA LYS A 170 2.81 27.40 18.62
C LYS A 170 2.99 27.47 20.13
N GLU A 171 3.97 26.76 20.66
CA GLU A 171 4.28 26.68 22.10
C GLU A 171 5.05 27.91 22.58
N ASN A 172 6.12 28.27 21.87
CA ASN A 172 6.90 29.49 22.09
C ASN A 172 6.43 30.54 21.08
N LYS A 173 5.53 31.43 21.52
CA LYS A 173 5.18 32.67 20.80
C LYS A 173 6.39 33.61 20.76
N ASP A 174 7.41 33.26 19.99
CA ASP A 174 8.53 34.15 19.76
C ASP A 174 8.08 35.24 18.78
N LEU A 175 7.78 36.42 19.33
CA LEU A 175 7.26 37.58 18.60
C LEU A 175 8.25 38.12 17.55
N GLN A 176 9.51 37.68 17.54
CA GLN A 176 10.49 38.06 16.51
C GLN A 176 10.40 37.23 15.22
N TRP A 177 9.63 36.13 15.22
CA TRP A 177 9.54 35.19 14.09
C TRP A 177 8.17 35.17 13.40
N LEU A 178 7.23 36.01 13.84
CA LEU A 178 5.98 36.35 13.15
C LEU A 178 6.13 37.69 12.43
#